data_AF-A0A841QGM5-F1
#
_entry.id   AF-A0A841QGM5-F1
#
_cell.length_a   1.000
_cell.length_b   1.000
_cell.length_c   1.000
_cell.angle_alpha   90.00
_cell.angle_beta   90.00
_cell.angle_gamma   90.00
#
_symmetry.space_group_name_H-M   'P 1'
#
loop_
_entity.id
_entity.type
_entity.pdbx_description
1 polymer ?
#
loop_
_entity_poly.entity_id
_entity_poly.type
_entity_poly.pdbx_seq_one_letter_code
_entity_poly.pdbx_strand_id
1 'polypeptide(L)' 'MSGSRVLWGQVALVLLIVFVAIWSATEWTAWRLGFQPQLGAPWFTVAGWPFYDPPAFFWWWYFYDVSFRCETPC' A
#
# COMPACT_ATOMS: atom_id res chain seq x y z
N MET A 1 -40.43 -4.81 -14.25
CA MET A 1 -38.98 -4.55 -14.32
C MET A 1 -38.39 -4.87 -12.96
N SER A 2 -37.64 -5.97 -12.83
CA SER A 2 -36.95 -6.33 -11.58
C SER A 2 -35.85 -5.31 -11.31
N GLY A 3 -36.07 -4.42 -10.35
CA GLY A 3 -35.10 -3.43 -9.94
C GLY A 3 -33.80 -4.12 -9.55
N SER A 4 -32.71 -3.73 -10.20
CA SER A 4 -31.36 -4.14 -9.88
C SER A 4 -31.07 -3.69 -8.44
N ARG A 5 -31.35 -4.56 -7.46
CA ARG A 5 -30.93 -4.31 -6.09
C ARG A 5 -29.42 -4.36 -6.10
N VAL A 6 -28.78 -3.20 -6.00
CA VAL A 6 -27.34 -3.08 -5.77
C VAL A 6 -27.01 -4.01 -4.60
N LEU A 7 -26.24 -5.06 -4.88
CA LEU A 7 -25.79 -6.01 -3.89
C LEU A 7 -24.69 -5.31 -3.07
N TRP A 8 -25.11 -4.48 -2.12
CA TRP A 8 -24.20 -3.74 -1.24
C TRP A 8 -23.16 -4.65 -0.55
N GLY A 9 -23.52 -5.91 -0.29
CA GLY A 9 -22.58 -6.93 0.18
C GLY A 9 -21.46 -7.24 -0.81
N GLN A 10 -21.73 -7.29 -2.11
CA GLN A 10 -20.68 -7.44 -3.13
C GLN A 10 -19.79 -6.22 -3.22
N VAL A 11 -20.36 -5.01 -3.15
CA VAL A 11 -19.57 -3.77 -3.15
C VAL A 11 -18.64 -3.72 -1.95
N ALA A 12 -19.14 -4.04 -0.76
CA ALA A 12 -18.33 -4.12 0.45
C ALA A 12 -17.22 -5.20 0.34
N LEU A 13 -17.54 -6.36 -0.23
CA LEU A 13 -16.58 -7.44 -0.43
C LEU A 13 -15.45 -7.01 -1.38
N VAL A 14 -15.77 -6.40 -2.51
CA VAL A 14 -14.78 -5.91 -3.48
C VAL A 14 -13.89 -4.85 -2.84
N LEU A 15 -14.48 -3.89 -2.11
CA LEU A 15 -13.71 -2.87 -1.39
C LEU A 15 -12.78 -3.49 -0.34
N LEU A 16 -13.23 -4.51 0.38
CA LEU A 16 -12.42 -5.21 1.37
C LEU A 16 -11.25 -5.97 0.72
N ILE A 17 -11.49 -6.65 -0.41
CA ILE A 17 -10.43 -7.34 -1.16
C ILE A 17 -9.39 -6.33 -1.65
N VAL A 18 -9.82 -5.22 -2.25
CA VAL A 18 -8.92 -4.16 -2.73
C VAL A 18 -8.10 -3.58 -1.57
N PHE A 19 -8.74 -3.33 -0.42
CA PHE A 19 -8.06 -2.83 0.77
C PHE A 19 -7.01 -3.82 1.29
N VAL A 20 -7.34 -5.11 1.40
CA VAL A 20 -6.41 -6.16 1.84
C VAL A 20 -5.26 -6.33 0.85
N ALA A 21 -5.53 -6.24 -0.45
CA ALA A 21 -4.50 -6.33 -1.48
C ALA A 21 -3.51 -5.16 -1.40
N ILE A 22 -4.01 -3.93 -1.25
CA ILE A 22 -3.17 -2.73 -1.08
C ILE A 22 -2.33 -2.88 0.20
N TRP A 23 -2.95 -3.25 1.31
CA TRP A 23 -2.23 -3.38 2.59
C TRP A 23 -1.14 -4.44 2.52
N SER A 24 -1.43 -5.60 1.90
CA SER A 24 -0.43 -6.65 1.69
C SER A 24 0.73 -6.19 0.81
N ALA A 25 0.46 -5.38 -0.22
CA ALA A 25 1.49 -4.80 -1.08
C ALA A 25 2.39 -3.81 -0.31
N THR A 26 1.81 -3.00 0.58
CA THR A 26 2.55 -2.09 1.47
C THR A 26 3.51 -2.88 2.36
N GLU A 27 3.01 -3.86 3.12
CA GLU A 27 3.84 -4.65 4.04
C GLU A 27 4.93 -5.43 3.28
N TRP A 28 4.59 -6.00 2.12
CA TRP A 28 5.56 -6.67 1.26
C TRP A 28 6.67 -5.73 0.79
N THR A 29 6.33 -4.52 0.39
CA THR A 29 7.28 -3.51 -0.07
C THR A 29 8.21 -3.07 1.07
N ALA A 30 7.65 -2.83 2.26
CA ALA A 30 8.41 -2.50 3.45
C ALA A 30 9.39 -3.62 3.83
N TRP A 31 8.95 -4.87 3.75
CA TRP A 31 9.80 -6.04 3.98
C TRP A 31 10.93 -6.15 2.95
N ARG A 32 10.63 -5.92 1.66
CA ARG A 32 11.63 -5.94 0.58
C ARG A 32 12.67 -4.83 0.70
N LEU A 33 12.29 -3.69 1.27
CA LEU A 33 13.18 -2.56 1.53
C LEU A 33 13.89 -2.66 2.89
N GLY A 34 13.59 -3.68 3.71
CA GLY A 34 14.27 -3.92 4.99
C GLY A 34 13.90 -2.91 6.08
N PHE A 35 12.70 -2.34 6.04
CA PHE A 35 12.19 -1.39 7.05
C PHE A 35 13.09 -0.18 7.27
N GLN A 36 13.63 0.36 6.17
CA GLN A 36 14.42 1.57 6.16
C GLN A 36 13.71 2.74 6.86
N PRO A 37 14.40 3.52 7.72
CA PRO A 37 13.81 4.68 8.38
C PRO A 37 13.33 5.77 7.39
N GLN A 38 13.80 5.74 6.14
CA GLN A 38 13.32 6.59 5.05
C GLN A 38 11.87 6.29 4.62
N LEU A 39 11.32 5.13 4.96
CA LEU A 39 9.91 4.78 4.68
C LEU A 39 8.92 5.53 5.57
N GLY A 40 9.41 6.20 6.61
CA GLY A 40 8.59 6.90 7.61
C GLY A 40 8.36 6.06 8.86
N ALA A 41 7.63 6.66 9.82
CA ALA A 41 7.28 5.98 11.05
C ALA A 41 6.20 4.91 10.78
N PRO A 42 6.37 3.68 11.28
CA PRO A 42 5.32 2.67 11.17
C PRO A 42 4.08 3.09 11.95
N TRP A 43 2.92 2.68 11.48
CA TRP A 43 1.65 2.96 12.15
C TRP A 43 1.60 2.27 13.51
N PHE A 44 2.04 1.01 13.56
CA PHE A 44 2.21 0.26 14.81
C PHE A 44 3.26 -0.85 14.62
N THR A 45 3.77 -1.38 15.72
CA THR A 45 4.69 -2.52 15.69
C THR A 45 4.05 -3.72 16.39
N VAL A 46 4.08 -4.89 15.75
CA VAL A 46 3.59 -6.15 16.35
C VAL A 46 4.75 -7.12 16.41
N ALA A 47 5.12 -7.56 17.62
CA ALA A 47 6.22 -8.51 17.83
C ALA A 47 7.55 -8.09 17.16
N GLY A 48 7.83 -6.79 17.08
CA GLY A 48 9.00 -6.23 16.41
C GLY A 48 8.87 -6.04 14.90
N TRP A 49 7.74 -6.44 14.31
CA TRP A 49 7.41 -6.19 12.91
C TRP A 49 6.71 -4.82 12.76
N PRO A 50 7.28 -3.86 12.01
CA PRO A 50 6.63 -2.58 11.75
C PRO A 50 5.53 -2.73 10.70
N PHE A 51 4.29 -2.41 11.08
CA PHE A 51 3.14 -2.33 10.20
C PHE A 51 2.95 -0.90 9.70
N TYR A 52 2.77 -0.77 8.40
CA TYR A 52 2.57 0.50 7.71
C TYR A 52 1.11 0.67 7.30
N ASP A 53 0.68 1.92 7.16
CA ASP A 53 -0.68 2.21 6.74
C ASP A 53 -0.91 1.77 5.29
N PRO A 54 -2.10 1.21 4.95
CA PRO A 54 -2.39 0.72 3.60
C PRO A 54 -2.08 1.73 2.48
N PRO A 55 -2.41 3.03 2.57
CA PRO A 55 -2.12 3.98 1.50
C PRO A 55 -0.64 4.40 1.40
N ALA A 56 0.24 4.03 2.35
CA ALA A 56 1.67 4.35 2.30
C ALA A 56 2.35 3.82 1.03
N PHE A 57 1.88 2.70 0.47
CA PHE A 57 2.38 2.17 -0.79
C PHE A 57 2.30 3.20 -1.94
N PHE A 58 1.21 3.96 -2.04
CA PHE A 58 1.07 4.99 -3.07
C PHE A 58 2.00 6.18 -2.82
N TRP A 59 2.26 6.49 -1.56
CA TRP A 59 3.22 7.54 -1.18
C TRP A 59 4.63 7.14 -1.59
N TRP A 60 5.05 5.92 -1.25
CA TRP A 60 6.35 5.40 -1.66
C TRP A 60 6.51 5.33 -3.17
N TRP A 61 5.46 4.94 -3.90
CA TRP A 61 5.48 5.00 -5.36
C TRP A 61 5.86 6.40 -5.85
N TYR A 62 5.22 7.45 -5.35
CA TYR A 62 5.53 8.82 -5.77
C TYR A 62 6.96 9.26 -5.40
N PHE A 63 7.43 8.94 -4.19
CA PHE A 63 8.75 9.36 -3.72
C PHE A 63 9.91 8.59 -4.35
N TYR A 64 9.74 7.30 -4.63
CA TYR A 64 10.80 6.44 -5.15
C TYR A 64 10.82 6.35 -6.68
N ASP A 65 9.68 6.48 -7.39
CA ASP A 65 9.60 6.43 -8.86
C ASP A 65 10.33 7.62 -9.53
N VAL A 66 10.30 8.81 -8.92
CA VAL A 66 10.96 10.01 -9.46
C VAL A 66 12.46 10.09 -9.20
N SER A 67 13.00 9.21 -8.34
CA SER A 67 14.41 9.28 -7.94
C SER A 67 15.37 8.62 -8.94
N PHE A 68 14.87 7.80 -9.88
CA PHE A 68 15.67 7.24 -10.98
C PHE A 68 15.44 7.96 -12.32
N ARG A 69 15.27 9.28 -12.29
CA ARG A 69 15.40 10.12 -13.49
C ARG A 69 16.56 11.11 -13.34
N CYS A 70 17.73 10.55 -13.05
CA CYS A 70 19.02 11.17 -13.36
C CYS A 70 19.89 10.14 -14.10
N GLU A 71 19.42 9.65 -15.26
CA GLU A 71 20.30 8.95 -16.22
C GLU A 71 21.03 10.01 -17.05
N THR A 72 22.28 10.33 -16.66
CA THR A 72 23.35 11.12 -17.33
C THR A 72 23.26 12.67 -17.29
N PRO A 73 24.36 13.41 -17.04
CA PRO A 73 25.64 13.29 -17.77
C PRO A 73 26.84 12.91 -16.90
N CYS A 74 27.59 11.90 -17.34
CA CYS A 74 29.05 11.99 -17.30
C CYS A 74 29.48 12.85 -18.49
#